data_AF-A0A2N2BQF1-F1
#
_entry.id   AF-A0A2N2BQF1-F1
#
_cell.length_a   1.000
_cell.length_b   1.000
_cell.length_c   1.000
_cell.angle_alpha   90.00
_cell.angle_beta   90.00
_cell.angle_gamma   90.00
#
_symmetry.space_group_name_H-M   'P 1'
#
loop_
_entity.id
_entity.type
_entity.pdbx_description
1 polymer ?
#
loop_
_entity_poly.entity_id
_entity_poly.type
_entity_poly.pdbx_seq_one_letter_code
_entity_poly.pdbx_strand_id
1 'polypeptide(L)'
;MRNQFRILRRDIGMIFQHFNLACNLTVKQNITFVLKAVGKSKSETRVNELLELVNLSDKANSYPANLSVDEKQRVTISQGAG
;
A
#
# COMPACT_ATOMS: atom_id res chain seq x y z
N MET A 1 7.27 -11.21 50.39
CA MET A 1 8.12 -12.04 49.50
C MET A 1 7.73 -11.70 48.07
N ARG A 2 8.70 -11.20 47.30
CA ARG A 2 8.79 -10.94 45.84
C ARG A 2 7.55 -11.19 44.96
N ASN A 3 7.24 -10.18 44.12
CA ASN A 3 7.11 -10.23 42.66
C ASN A 3 6.43 -11.51 42.10
N GLN A 4 5.42 -11.47 41.23
CA GLN A 4 5.58 -10.99 39.85
C GLN A 4 4.23 -10.65 39.24
N PHE A 5 4.18 -9.51 38.56
CA PHE A 5 3.19 -9.21 37.53
C PHE A 5 3.16 -10.39 36.55
N ARG A 6 2.07 -11.16 36.55
CA ARG A 6 1.82 -12.21 35.58
C ARG A 6 1.62 -11.52 34.24
N ILE A 7 2.69 -11.54 33.45
CA ILE A 7 2.88 -11.02 32.10
C ILE A 7 1.54 -10.90 31.37
N LEU A 8 1.12 -9.65 31.15
CA LEU A 8 0.02 -9.30 30.28
C LEU A 8 0.22 -10.00 28.93
N ARG A 9 -0.80 -10.74 28.52
CA ARG A 9 -1.09 -11.21 27.15
C ARG A 9 -0.01 -10.89 26.13
N ARG A 10 0.80 -11.90 25.81
CA ARG A 10 1.54 -12.00 24.56
C ARG A 10 0.57 -12.30 23.40
N ASP A 11 -0.55 -11.59 23.33
CA ASP A 11 -1.44 -11.53 22.17
C ASP A 11 -0.86 -10.46 21.25
N ILE A 12 0.34 -10.68 20.72
CA ILE A 12 0.75 -10.01 19.50
C ILE A 12 -0.04 -10.71 18.40
N GLY A 13 -1.34 -10.39 18.31
CA GLY A 13 -2.15 -10.72 17.15
C GLY A 13 -1.47 -10.06 15.97
N MET A 14 -0.83 -10.87 15.12
CA MET A 14 -0.25 -10.41 13.87
C MET A 14 -1.42 -9.89 13.01
N ILE A 15 -1.57 -8.57 12.91
CA ILE A 15 -2.60 -7.95 12.07
C ILE A 15 -2.13 -8.09 10.62
N PHE A 16 -2.69 -9.05 9.88
CA PHE A 16 -2.49 -9.16 8.44
C PHE A 16 -3.22 -7.99 7.76
N GLN A 17 -2.51 -6.90 7.50
CA GLN A 17 -3.02 -5.81 6.68
C GLN A 17 -3.01 -6.27 5.23
N HIS A 18 -4.18 -6.60 4.69
CA HIS A 18 -4.34 -6.92 3.27
C HIS A 18 -4.38 -5.61 2.47
N PHE A 19 -3.24 -5.24 1.89
CA PHE A 19 -3.17 -4.20 0.88
C PHE A 19 -3.68 -4.79 -0.43
N ASN A 20 -4.68 -4.18 -1.06
CA ASN A 20 -5.26 -4.62 -2.34
C ASN A 20 -4.28 -4.35 -3.51
N LEU A 21 -3.09 -4.95 -3.44
CA LEU A 21 -1.98 -4.78 -4.36
C LEU A 21 -1.64 -6.12 -5.00
N ALA A 22 -1.57 -6.14 -6.32
CA ALA A 22 -1.06 -7.25 -7.10
C ALA A 22 0.48 -7.31 -6.96
N CYS A 23 0.98 -8.37 -6.30
CA CYS A 23 2.41 -8.55 -6.02
C CYS A 23 3.27 -8.70 -7.28
N ASN A 24 2.68 -9.14 -8.39
CA ASN A 24 3.34 -9.31 -9.69
C ASN A 24 3.33 -8.04 -10.54
N LEU A 25 2.77 -6.94 -10.04
CA LEU A 25 2.71 -5.65 -10.72
C LEU A 25 3.54 -4.61 -9.95
N THR A 26 4.14 -3.66 -10.66
CA THR A 26 4.80 -2.50 -10.04
C THR A 26 3.78 -1.55 -9.38
N VAL A 27 4.23 -0.56 -8.61
CA VAL A 27 3.34 0.48 -8.04
C VAL A 27 2.56 1.20 -9.13
N LYS A 28 3.23 1.65 -10.20
CA LYS A 28 2.60 2.29 -11.36
C LYS A 28 1.53 1.38 -11.99
N GLN A 29 1.84 0.10 -12.15
CA GLN A 29 0.93 -0.87 -12.74
C GLN A 29 -0.27 -1.17 -11.83
N ASN A 30 -0.08 -1.23 -10.52
CA ASN A 30 -1.16 -1.38 -9.54
C ASN A 30 -2.15 -0.21 -9.62
N ILE A 31 -1.65 1.03 -9.64
CA ILE A 31 -2.50 2.23 -9.78
C ILE A 31 -3.23 2.21 -11.13
N THR A 32 -2.52 1.90 -12.21
CA THR A 32 -3.10 1.80 -13.56
C THR A 32 -4.17 0.71 -13.65
N PHE A 33 -3.94 -0.43 -12.99
CA PHE A 33 -4.88 -1.55 -12.95
C PHE A 33 -6.19 -1.15 -12.27
N VAL A 34 -6.11 -0.45 -11.13
CA VAL A 34 -7.31 0.05 -10.46
C VAL A 34 -8.04 1.09 -11.30
N LEU A 35 -7.33 2.07 -11.88
CA LEU A 35 -7.96 3.06 -12.77
C LEU A 35 -8.73 2.40 -13.93
N LYS A 36 -8.17 1.31 -14.49
CA LYS A 36 -8.86 0.49 -15.49
C LYS A 36 -10.13 -0.16 -14.93
N ALA A 37 -10.05 -0.73 -13.73
CA ALA A 37 -11.16 -1.43 -13.09
C ALA A 37 -12.33 -0.50 -12.75
N VAL A 38 -12.05 0.76 -12.37
CA VAL A 38 -13.08 1.78 -12.09
C VAL A 38 -13.53 2.56 -13.32
N GLY A 39 -13.07 2.20 -14.52
CA GLY A 39 -13.45 2.87 -15.77
C GLY A 39 -12.90 4.30 -15.93
N LYS A 40 -11.86 4.67 -15.16
CA LYS A 40 -11.20 5.97 -15.26
C LYS A 40 -10.13 5.96 -16.35
N SER A 41 -9.88 7.14 -16.92
CA SER A 41 -8.84 7.32 -17.94
C SER A 41 -7.48 6.87 -17.39
N LYS A 42 -6.80 5.99 -18.14
CA LYS A 42 -5.42 5.55 -17.86
C LYS A 42 -4.38 6.61 -18.21
N SER A 43 -4.78 7.88 -18.31
CA SER A 43 -3.88 8.95 -18.71
C SER A 43 -2.62 8.86 -17.86
N GLU A 44 -1.45 8.81 -18.51
CA GLU A 44 -0.18 8.75 -17.78
C GLU A 44 -0.05 9.93 -16.81
N THR A 45 -0.61 11.09 -17.18
CA THR A 45 -0.73 12.25 -16.28
C THR A 45 -1.44 11.90 -14.98
N ARG A 46 -2.58 11.22 -15.04
CA ARG A 46 -3.34 10.85 -13.84
C ARG A 46 -2.60 9.85 -12.95
N VAL A 47 -1.90 8.89 -13.58
CA VAL A 47 -1.08 7.93 -12.83
C VAL A 47 0.07 8.64 -12.13
N ASN A 48 0.73 9.58 -12.80
CA ASN A 48 1.82 10.36 -12.23
C ASN A 48 1.33 11.29 -11.11
N GLU A 49 0.20 11.97 -11.28
CA GLU A 49 -0.45 12.76 -10.22
C GLU A 49 -0.73 11.93 -8.96
N LEU A 50 -1.27 10.72 -9.14
CA LEU A 50 -1.55 9.82 -8.01
C LEU A 50 -0.28 9.33 -7.34
N LEU A 51 0.80 9.10 -8.09
CA LEU A 51 2.12 8.74 -7.55
C LEU A 51 2.76 9.88 -6.75
N GLU A 52 2.63 11.12 -7.24
CA GLU A 52 3.08 12.32 -6.53
C GLU A 52 2.27 12.54 -5.25
N LEU A 53 0.95 12.38 -5.31
CA LEU A 53 0.06 12.54 -4.15
C LEU A 53 0.45 11.62 -2.99
N VAL A 54 0.95 10.41 -3.28
CA VAL A 54 1.40 9.45 -2.27
C VAL A 54 2.90 9.47 -2.00
N ASN A 55 3.64 10.41 -2.62
CA ASN A 55 5.09 10.52 -2.55
C ASN A 55 5.79 9.18 -2.89
N LEU A 56 5.38 8.53 -3.99
CA LEU A 56 5.99 7.28 -4.48
C LEU A 56 6.42 7.37 -5.95
N SER A 57 6.58 8.58 -6.49
CA SER A 57 7.07 8.80 -7.85
C SER A 57 8.41 8.09 -8.10
N ASP A 58 9.35 8.17 -7.15
CA ASP A 58 10.66 7.51 -7.24
C ASP A 58 10.59 5.98 -7.14
N LYS A 59 9.47 5.45 -6.63
CA LYS A 59 9.20 4.02 -6.44
C LYS A 59 8.14 3.49 -7.39
N ALA A 60 7.83 4.23 -8.46
CA ALA A 60 6.82 3.86 -9.44
C ALA A 60 7.06 2.47 -10.06
N ASN A 61 8.34 2.11 -10.25
CA ASN A 61 8.77 0.83 -10.82
C ASN A 61 9.07 -0.24 -9.77
N SER A 62 8.92 0.06 -8.48
CA SER A 62 9.11 -0.92 -7.42
C SER A 62 7.92 -1.88 -7.34
N TYR A 63 8.18 -3.11 -6.91
CA TYR A 63 7.13 -4.07 -6.59
C TYR A 63 6.64 -3.89 -5.15
N PRO A 64 5.39 -4.26 -4.83
CA PRO A 64 4.86 -4.21 -3.46
C PRO A 64 5.76 -4.92 -2.44
N ALA A 65 6.46 -5.98 -2.83
CA ALA A 65 7.40 -6.68 -1.95
C ALA A 65 8.53 -5.77 -1.40
N ASN A 66 8.88 -4.71 -2.13
CA ASN A 66 9.96 -3.77 -1.80
C ASN A 66 9.45 -2.51 -1.08
N LEU A 67 8.16 -2.43 -0.78
CA LEU A 67 7.54 -1.31 -0.08
C LEU A 67 7.40 -1.60 1.42
N SER A 68 7.59 -0.56 2.22
CA SER A 68 7.21 -0.60 3.64
C SER A 68 5.69 -0.74 3.80
N VAL A 69 5.25 -1.07 5.01
CA VAL A 69 3.82 -1.15 5.36
C VAL A 69 3.12 0.19 5.08
N ASP A 70 3.70 1.30 5.52
CA ASP A 70 3.17 2.64 5.29
C ASP A 70 3.10 2.98 3.80
N GLU A 71 4.10 2.57 3.03
CA GLU A 71 4.11 2.77 1.58
C GLU A 71 2.99 1.99 0.90
N LYS A 72 2.80 0.72 1.24
CA LYS A 72 1.68 -0.10 0.74
C LYS A 72 0.32 0.51 1.11
N GLN A 73 0.20 1.06 2.32
CA GLN A 73 -1.00 1.76 2.76
C GLN A 73 -1.26 2.99 1.88
N ARG A 74 -0.24 3.82 1.63
CA ARG A 74 -0.39 5.00 0.76
C ARG A 74 -0.79 4.61 -0.67
N VAL A 75 -0.20 3.57 -1.26
CA VAL A 75 -0.63 3.06 -2.59
C VAL A 75 -2.07 2.58 -2.56
N THR A 76 -2.50 1.94 -1.47
CA THR A 76 -3.89 1.50 -1.32
C THR A 76 -4.85 2.70 -1.22
N ILE A 77 -4.43 3.80 -0.59
CA ILE A 77 -5.23 5.01 -0.48
C ILE A 77 -5.34 5.75 -1.83
N SER A 78 -4.27 5.80 -2.65
CA SER A 78 -4.36 6.44 -3.97
C SER A 78 -5.36 5.78 -4.91
N GLN A 79 -5.62 4.48 -4.74
CA GLN A 79 -6.65 3.76 -5.47
C GLN A 79 -8.07 4.32 -5.23
N GLY A 80 -8.34 4.86 -4.03
CA GLY A 80 -9.64 5.45 -3.66
C GLY A 80 -9.72 6.97 -3.84
N ALA A 81 -8.58 7.66 -3.95
CA ALA A 81 -8.51 9.11 -4.19
C ALA A 81 -8.68 9.48 -5.68
N GLY A 82 -8.65 8.47 -6.56
CA GLY A 82 -8.72 8.60 -8.01
C GLY A 82 -10.13 8.82 -8.49
#